data_AF-A0A2Z4Y120-F1
#
_entry.id   AF-A0A2Z4Y120-F1
#
_cell.length_a   1.000
_cell.length_b   1.000
_cell.length_c   1.000
_cell.angle_alpha   90.00
_cell.angle_beta   90.00
_cell.angle_gamma   90.00
#
_symmetry.space_group_name_H-M   'P 1'
#
loop_
_entity.id
_entity.type
_entity.pdbx_description
1 polymer ?
#
loop_
_entity_poly.entity_id
_entity_poly.type
_entity_poly.pdbx_seq_one_letter_code
_entity_poly.pdbx_strand_id
1 'polypeptide(L)'
;MLITPFTTFADVKYDGNSYEINQYLKSQMANFESKINQLENHDIVNFKNYRDKICNDISSTYEGGSYKSVKYGNCVVSLDKWYIQQAQR
;
A
#
# COMPACT_ATOMS: atom_id res chain seq x y z
N MET A 1 25.43 -8.78 2.10
CA MET A 1 24.00 -8.89 1.75
C MET A 1 23.51 -7.46 1.52
N LEU A 2 23.37 -7.05 0.26
CA LEU A 2 22.96 -5.68 -0.09
C LEU A 2 21.45 -5.57 0.08
N ILE A 3 21.01 -4.83 1.10
CA ILE A 3 19.62 -4.44 1.27
C ILE A 3 19.40 -3.30 0.28
N THR A 4 18.81 -3.58 -0.88
CA THR A 4 18.43 -2.54 -1.83
C THR A 4 17.36 -1.65 -1.19
N PRO A 5 17.54 -0.33 -1.17
CA PRO A 5 16.53 0.56 -0.64
C PRO A 5 15.30 0.46 -1.54
N PHE A 6 14.17 0.02 -0.99
CA PHE A 6 12.89 0.14 -1.66
C PHE A 6 12.65 1.63 -1.91
N THR A 7 12.85 2.08 -3.15
CA THR A 7 12.41 3.40 -3.59
C THR A 7 10.90 3.44 -3.36
N THR A 8 10.46 4.21 -2.37
CA THR A 8 9.05 4.33 -2.02
C THR A 8 8.29 4.85 -3.24
N PHE A 9 7.52 3.98 -3.90
CA PHE A 9 6.70 4.32 -5.05
C PHE A 9 5.47 5.13 -4.59
N ALA A 10 5.64 6.41 -4.29
CA ALA A 10 4.52 7.32 -4.13
C ALA A 10 3.97 7.66 -5.52
N ASP A 11 3.21 6.73 -6.11
CA ASP A 11 2.54 6.94 -7.38
C ASP A 11 1.23 7.72 -7.15
N VAL A 12 1.11 8.84 -7.85
CA VAL A 12 0.01 9.83 -7.81
C VAL A 12 0.00 10.71 -6.56
N LYS A 13 0.48 11.95 -6.71
CA LYS A 13 0.27 13.02 -5.74
C LYS A 13 -1.20 13.46 -5.84
N TYR A 14 -2.05 12.91 -4.97
CA TYR A 14 -3.39 13.44 -4.78
C TYR A 14 -3.29 14.67 -3.89
N ASP A 15 -3.46 15.85 -4.48
CA ASP A 15 -3.48 17.11 -3.76
C ASP A 15 -4.87 17.28 -3.09
N GLY A 16 -4.88 17.41 -1.77
CA GLY A 16 -6.09 17.54 -0.97
C GLY A 16 -5.74 17.72 0.50
N ASN A 17 -6.72 18.07 1.32
CA ASN A 17 -6.54 18.05 2.76
C ASN A 17 -6.43 16.60 3.29
N SER A 18 -6.04 16.44 4.55
CA SER A 18 -5.84 15.09 5.12
C SER A 18 -7.08 14.19 5.07
N TYR A 19 -8.30 14.76 5.09
CA TYR A 19 -9.53 14.01 4.97
C TYR A 19 -9.73 13.50 3.53
N GLU A 20 -9.57 14.37 2.54
CA GLU A 20 -9.71 14.03 1.12
C GLU A 20 -8.67 12.98 0.70
N ILE A 21 -7.42 13.13 1.14
CA ILE A 21 -6.36 12.14 0.90
C ILE A 21 -6.74 10.79 1.50
N ASN A 22 -7.25 10.76 2.74
CA ASN A 22 -7.65 9.51 3.38
C ASN A 22 -8.82 8.83 2.66
N GLN A 23 -9.80 9.59 2.17
CA GLN A 23 -10.91 9.02 1.40
C GLN A 23 -10.44 8.46 0.06
N TYR A 24 -9.55 9.18 -0.63
CA TYR A 24 -8.92 8.70 -1.86
C TYR A 24 -8.17 7.39 -1.62
N LEU A 25 -7.31 7.32 -0.59
CA LEU A 25 -6.54 6.13 -0.26
C LEU A 25 -7.45 4.94 0.09
N LYS A 26 -8.51 5.15 0.88
CA LYS A 26 -9.50 4.09 1.17
C LYS A 26 -10.12 3.51 -0.10
N SER A 27 -10.49 4.37 -1.05
CA SER A 27 -11.04 3.95 -2.34
C SER A 27 -10.03 3.15 -3.16
N GLN A 28 -8.77 3.62 -3.23
CA GLN A 28 -7.70 2.90 -3.93
C GLN A 28 -7.43 1.53 -3.31
N MET A 29 -7.32 1.45 -1.98
CA MET A 29 -7.12 0.18 -1.27
C MET A 29 -8.25 -0.82 -1.56
N ALA A 30 -9.52 -0.39 -1.53
CA ALA A 30 -10.64 -1.26 -1.87
C ALA A 30 -10.61 -1.75 -3.33
N ASN A 31 -10.24 -0.88 -4.26
CA ASN A 31 -10.07 -1.23 -5.67
C ASN A 31 -8.96 -2.28 -5.87
N PHE A 32 -7.80 -2.06 -5.27
CA PHE A 32 -6.67 -2.98 -5.37
C PHE A 32 -6.90 -4.30 -4.65
N GLU A 33 -7.55 -4.29 -3.49
CA GLU A 33 -7.99 -5.48 -2.77
C GLU A 33 -8.87 -6.38 -3.64
N SER A 34 -9.85 -5.80 -4.34
CA SER A 34 -10.70 -6.53 -5.29
C SER A 34 -9.88 -7.18 -6.42
N LYS A 35 -8.92 -6.45 -7.01
CA LYS A 35 -8.05 -6.96 -8.07
C LYS A 35 -7.14 -8.09 -7.58
N ILE A 36 -6.57 -7.96 -6.39
CA ILE A 36 -5.71 -8.99 -5.79
C ILE A 36 -6.51 -10.27 -5.56
N ASN A 37 -7.74 -10.15 -5.05
CA ASN A 37 -8.60 -11.32 -4.79
C ASN A 37 -9.03 -12.07 -6.07
N GLN A 38 -8.84 -11.47 -7.25
CA GLN A 38 -9.10 -12.10 -8.54
C GLN A 38 -7.86 -12.81 -9.12
N LEU A 39 -6.68 -12.69 -8.49
CA LEU A 39 -5.46 -13.36 -8.96
C LEU A 39 -5.52 -14.86 -8.59
N GLU A 40 -5.53 -15.74 -9.57
CA GLU A 40 -5.55 -17.19 -9.36
C GLU A 40 -4.14 -17.74 -9.09
N ASN A 41 -4.02 -18.79 -8.26
CA ASN A 41 -2.76 -19.54 -8.00
C ASN A 41 -1.61 -18.76 -7.34
N HIS A 42 -1.90 -17.65 -6.65
CA HIS A 42 -0.89 -16.91 -5.90
C HIS A 42 -1.08 -17.02 -4.38
N ASP A 43 0.02 -16.93 -3.63
CA ASP A 43 0.01 -16.89 -2.17
C ASP A 43 -0.40 -15.50 -1.64
N ILE A 44 -1.66 -15.15 -1.89
CA ILE A 44 -2.25 -13.85 -1.57
C ILE A 44 -2.25 -13.60 -0.06
N VAL A 45 -2.49 -14.64 0.74
CA VAL A 45 -2.56 -14.54 2.19
C VAL A 45 -1.22 -14.11 2.77
N ASN A 46 -0.12 -14.75 2.35
CA ASN A 46 1.20 -14.36 2.83
C ASN A 46 1.63 -12.98 2.33
N PHE A 47 1.27 -12.62 1.08
CA PHE A 47 1.50 -11.27 0.58
C PHE A 47 0.80 -10.20 1.44
N LYS A 48 -0.50 -10.38 1.75
CA LYS A 48 -1.25 -9.43 2.57
C LYS A 48 -0.69 -9.30 3.98
N ASN A 49 -0.33 -10.42 4.61
CA ASN A 49 0.30 -10.41 5.93
C ASN A 49 1.64 -9.65 5.92
N TYR A 50 2.46 -9.88 4.89
CA TYR A 50 3.73 -9.18 4.72
C TYR A 50 3.54 -7.68 4.48
N ARG A 51 2.62 -7.32 3.58
CA ARG A 51 2.25 -5.94 3.27
C ARG A 51 1.79 -5.19 4.52
N ASP A 52 0.85 -5.75 5.26
CA ASP A 52 0.27 -5.09 6.44
C ASP A 52 1.31 -4.90 7.53
N LYS A 53 2.22 -5.88 7.72
CA LYS A 53 3.35 -5.75 8.65
C LYS A 53 4.26 -4.59 8.28
N ILE A 54 4.76 -4.55 7.05
CA ILE A 54 5.68 -3.49 6.60
C ILE A 54 5.02 -2.12 6.61
N CYS A 55 3.77 -2.02 6.16
CA CYS A 55 3.06 -0.75 6.14
C CYS A 55 2.73 -0.25 7.56
N ASN A 56 2.46 -1.14 8.50
CA ASN A 56 2.35 -0.77 9.92
C ASN A 56 3.68 -0.28 10.47
N ASP A 57 4.78 -0.99 10.23
CA ASP A 57 6.11 -0.60 10.70
C ASP A 57 6.52 0.78 10.13
N ILE A 58 6.38 0.99 8.82
CA ILE A 58 6.69 2.28 8.17
C ILE A 58 5.80 3.40 8.69
N SER A 59 4.48 3.17 8.79
CA SER A 59 3.55 4.23 9.22
C SER A 59 3.73 4.60 10.70
N SER A 60 4.22 3.67 11.52
CA SER A 60 4.43 3.87 12.96
C SER A 60 5.46 4.96 13.28
N THR A 61 6.37 5.27 12.35
CA THR A 61 7.40 6.31 12.53
C THR A 61 6.84 7.72 12.38
N TYR A 62 5.58 7.88 11.99
CA TYR A 62 4.94 9.18 11.78
C TYR A 62 3.97 9.48 12.91
N GLU A 63 4.23 10.55 13.65
CA GLU A 63 3.35 11.04 14.71
C GLU A 63 2.15 11.81 14.12
N GLY A 64 0.99 11.70 14.79
CA GLY A 64 -0.27 12.27 14.34
C GLY A 64 -1.11 11.28 13.52
N GLY A 65 -2.31 10.95 14.04
CA GLY A 65 -3.17 9.91 13.48
C GLY A 65 -3.47 10.06 11.99
N SER A 66 -3.65 11.30 11.51
CA SER A 66 -3.86 11.57 10.09
C SER A 66 -2.63 11.25 9.23
N TYR A 67 -1.43 11.64 9.67
CA TYR A 67 -0.18 11.35 8.95
C TYR A 67 0.13 9.85 8.94
N LYS A 68 -0.04 9.17 10.08
CA LYS A 68 0.11 7.71 10.17
C LYS A 68 -0.82 6.99 9.18
N SER A 69 -2.11 7.33 9.17
CA SER A 69 -3.08 6.72 8.26
C SER A 69 -2.75 6.99 6.78
N VAL A 70 -2.33 8.19 6.43
CA VAL A 70 -1.92 8.54 5.06
C VAL A 70 -0.69 7.74 4.65
N LYS A 71 0.30 7.58 5.51
CA LYS A 71 1.52 6.81 5.22
C LYS A 71 1.24 5.32 5.08
N TYR A 72 0.36 4.78 5.93
CA TYR A 72 -0.12 3.42 5.81
C TYR A 72 -0.83 3.18 4.47
N GLY A 73 -1.82 4.01 4.14
CA GLY A 73 -2.62 3.85 2.93
C GLY A 73 -1.77 3.94 1.66
N ASN A 74 -0.83 4.89 1.60
CA ASN A 74 0.12 4.98 0.49
C ASN A 74 0.95 3.69 0.35
N CYS A 75 1.51 3.18 1.45
CA CYS A 75 2.29 1.94 1.43
C CYS A 75 1.49 0.75 0.88
N VAL A 76 0.25 0.56 1.34
CA VAL A 76 -0.63 -0.53 0.86
C VAL A 76 -0.88 -0.39 -0.64
N VAL A 77 -1.27 0.81 -1.10
CA VAL A 77 -1.52 1.07 -2.53
C VAL A 77 -0.29 0.77 -3.39
N SER A 78 0.90 1.20 -2.97
CA SER A 78 2.15 0.96 -3.70
C SER A 78 2.48 -0.53 -3.80
N LEU A 79 2.38 -1.26 -2.69
CA LEU A 79 2.69 -2.70 -2.66
C LEU A 79 1.66 -3.52 -3.43
N ASP A 80 0.38 -3.20 -3.31
CA ASP A 80 -0.69 -3.89 -4.04
C ASP A 80 -0.53 -3.69 -5.55
N LYS A 81 -0.25 -2.46 -5.98
CA LYS A 81 0.04 -2.15 -7.40
C LYS A 81 1.22 -2.97 -7.90
N TRP A 82 2.32 -3.01 -7.13
CA TRP A 82 3.50 -3.79 -7.49
C TRP A 82 3.19 -5.29 -7.58
N TYR A 83 2.43 -5.85 -6.63
CA TYR A 83 2.10 -7.27 -6.59
C TYR A 83 1.25 -7.70 -7.79
N ILE A 84 0.22 -6.91 -8.13
CA ILE A 84 -0.58 -7.15 -9.33
C ILE A 84 0.30 -7.13 -10.59
N GLN A 85 1.23 -6.17 -10.68
CA GLN A 85 2.17 -6.11 -11.81
C GLN A 85 3.11 -7.32 -11.87
N GLN A 86 3.48 -7.93 -10.74
CA GLN A 86 4.26 -9.17 -10.73
C GLN A 86 3.42 -10.39 -11.10
N ALA A 87 2.16 -10.45 -10.67
CA ALA A 87 1.26 -11.56 -10.99
C ALA A 87 0.84 -11.61 -12.47
N GLN A 88 0.95 -10.49 -13.18
CA GLN A 88 0.66 -10.38 -14.62
C GLN A 88 1.88 -10.65 -15.52
N ARG A 89 3.04 -10.94 -14.94
CA ARG A 89 4.27 -11.31 -15.68
C ARG A 89 4.38 -12.82 -15.77
#